data_AF-A0A8C9P1P9-F1
#
_entry.id   AF-A0A8C9P1P9-F1
#
_cell.length_a   1.000
_cell.length_b   1.000
_cell.length_c   1.000
_cell.angle_alpha   90.00
_cell.angle_beta   90.00
_cell.angle_gamma   90.00
#
_symmetry.space_group_name_H-M   'P 1'
#
loop_
_entity.id
_entity.type
_entity.pdbx_description
1 polymer ?
#
loop_
_entity_poly.entity_id
_entity_poly.type
_entity_poly.pdbx_seq_one_letter_code
_entity_poly.pdbx_strand_id
1 'polypeptide(L)'
;FLGMWLNVFLTGMNPFYFHAVNVILHCLVTLVLMYTCDKTVFKNRRLAFVTALLFAVHPVHTEAVAGIVGRADVLACLLFLLAFLSYNRSLDQCCAGECFPPTASPFFLLLSLFLGTCAMLVKETGITVFGVCLVYDLFSLSHKQDMTSNGVIHQHSLQQPGSPQPSSLAAHPHRENGKQRFPHKGAWGGCHSSLPPAPKSSGFPVSPRAVWSLMRYLTTSSNRNFLLSMRPFLKRAVLVISYVIVILYFRLWIMGGSMPLFSEQDNPASFSPYFLTRFLTYSYLLAFNMWLLLAPVTLCYDWQVGSIPLVETIWDMRNLATVLLAVVMALLSLHCLAAFKRLEHKEVLVGLLFLVFPFIPASNLFFRVGFVVAERVLYTPSMGYCILFVHGLSKLCTWLNRCGATTLIVSTVLLLLLFSWKTVKQNEIWLSRESLFRSGVQTLPHNAKVHYNYANFLKDQGRNREAIYHYRTALKLYPRHASALNNLGTLTRDTAEAKMYYQRALQLHPQHNRKPFLPLWIQSLGTKKKKKKIRTLPFLILRSFPVVTFS
;
A
#
# COMPACT_ATOMS: atom_id res chain seq x y z
N PHE A 1 9.78 -17.01 2.11
CA PHE A 1 10.58 -18.15 2.61
C PHE A 1 11.91 -18.33 1.88
N LEU A 2 11.93 -18.52 0.55
CA LEU A 2 13.19 -18.73 -0.20
C LEU A 2 14.24 -17.62 0.01
N GLY A 3 13.83 -16.35 -0.03
CA GLY A 3 14.76 -15.22 0.22
C GLY A 3 15.28 -15.13 1.66
N MET A 4 14.60 -15.71 2.64
CA MET A 4 15.15 -15.81 4.00
C MET A 4 16.14 -16.97 4.11
N TRP A 5 15.82 -18.10 3.49
CA TRP A 5 16.71 -19.26 3.44
C TRP A 5 18.03 -18.93 2.73
N LEU A 6 17.98 -18.23 1.59
CA LEU A 6 19.18 -17.79 0.88
C LEU A 6 20.04 -16.86 1.74
N ASN A 7 19.41 -15.95 2.51
CA ASN A 7 20.14 -15.04 3.39
C ASN A 7 20.83 -15.82 4.54
N VAL A 8 20.13 -16.79 5.14
CA VAL A 8 20.72 -17.70 6.13
C VAL A 8 21.89 -18.50 5.55
N PHE A 9 21.73 -18.99 4.32
CA PHE A 9 22.78 -19.76 3.63
C PHE A 9 24.03 -18.93 3.38
N LEU A 10 23.88 -17.66 3.00
CA LEU A 10 25.01 -16.77 2.66
C LEU A 10 25.66 -16.11 3.88
N THR A 11 24.89 -15.75 4.90
CA THR A 11 25.37 -14.86 6.00
C THR A 11 25.13 -15.42 7.40
N GLY A 12 24.56 -16.62 7.51
CA GLY A 12 24.18 -17.23 8.78
C GLY A 12 22.97 -16.56 9.43
N MET A 13 22.87 -16.67 10.76
CA MET A 13 21.74 -16.15 11.55
C MET A 13 22.00 -14.75 12.15
N ASN A 14 22.96 -14.00 11.64
CA ASN A 14 23.27 -12.67 12.20
C ASN A 14 22.17 -11.65 11.80
N PRO A 15 21.41 -11.08 12.75
CA PRO A 15 20.29 -10.16 12.47
C PRO A 15 20.68 -8.94 11.63
N PHE A 16 21.93 -8.49 11.74
CA PHE A 16 22.43 -7.33 11.00
C PHE A 16 22.19 -7.46 9.48
N TYR A 17 22.52 -8.61 8.89
CA TYR A 17 22.34 -8.82 7.45
C TYR A 17 20.88 -8.89 7.04
N PHE A 18 19.99 -9.33 7.93
CA PHE A 18 18.56 -9.33 7.63
C PHE A 18 18.00 -7.91 7.56
N HIS A 19 18.40 -7.05 8.50
CA HIS A 19 18.02 -5.65 8.50
C HIS A 19 18.66 -4.89 7.35
N ALA A 20 19.95 -5.12 7.05
CA ALA A 20 20.64 -4.47 5.94
C ALA A 20 19.93 -4.72 4.60
N VAL A 21 19.52 -5.96 4.33
CA VAL A 21 18.74 -6.28 3.13
C VAL A 21 17.41 -5.52 3.08
N ASN A 22 16.69 -5.42 4.20
CA ASN A 22 15.41 -4.70 4.24
C ASN A 22 15.61 -3.19 4.00
N VAL A 23 16.66 -2.60 4.57
CA VAL A 23 17.02 -1.19 4.36
C VAL A 23 17.40 -0.94 2.89
N ILE A 24 18.21 -1.80 2.28
CA ILE A 24 18.56 -1.72 0.85
C ILE A 24 17.29 -1.80 0.00
N LEU A 25 16.39 -2.75 0.29
CA LEU A 25 15.12 -2.87 -0.43
C LEU A 25 14.25 -1.61 -0.26
N HIS A 26 14.19 -1.03 0.93
CA HIS A 26 13.45 0.21 1.17
C HIS A 26 14.04 1.41 0.40
N CYS A 27 15.37 1.53 0.35
CA CYS A 27 16.05 2.51 -0.49
C CYS A 27 15.72 2.32 -1.99
N LEU A 28 15.75 1.07 -2.47
CA LEU A 28 15.39 0.76 -3.86
C LEU A 28 13.92 1.11 -4.16
N VAL A 29 12.98 0.75 -3.28
CA VAL A 29 11.56 1.13 -3.42
C VAL A 29 11.41 2.64 -3.50
N THR A 30 12.10 3.39 -2.63
CA THR A 30 12.06 4.85 -2.60
C THR A 30 12.60 5.46 -3.91
N LEU A 31 13.72 4.94 -4.43
CA LEU A 31 14.31 5.40 -5.70
C LEU A 31 13.40 5.07 -6.89
N VAL A 32 12.82 3.87 -6.93
CA VAL A 32 11.88 3.48 -7.98
C VAL A 32 10.61 4.31 -7.89
N LEU A 33 10.09 4.60 -6.69
CA LEU A 33 8.95 5.49 -6.48
C LEU A 33 9.24 6.91 -6.98
N MET A 34 10.43 7.45 -6.68
CA MET A 34 10.86 8.75 -7.21
C MET A 34 10.86 8.76 -8.74
N TYR A 35 11.41 7.69 -9.35
CA TYR A 35 11.43 7.53 -10.81
C TYR A 35 10.01 7.41 -11.39
N THR A 36 9.14 6.62 -10.78
CA THR A 36 7.71 6.54 -11.16
C THR A 36 7.06 7.92 -11.06
N CYS A 37 7.30 8.65 -9.99
CA CYS A 37 6.75 9.98 -9.80
C CYS A 37 7.25 11.00 -10.84
N ASP A 38 8.54 10.96 -11.20
CA ASP A 38 9.13 11.82 -12.26
C ASP A 38 8.57 11.51 -13.65
N LYS A 39 8.36 10.23 -13.96
CA LYS A 39 7.96 9.80 -15.31
C LYS A 39 6.46 9.81 -15.53
N THR A 40 5.68 9.30 -14.58
CA THR A 40 4.26 9.05 -14.79
C THR A 40 3.38 10.06 -14.06
N VAL A 41 3.77 10.52 -12.87
CA VAL A 41 2.89 11.29 -11.97
C VAL A 41 3.04 12.80 -12.15
N PHE A 42 4.18 13.39 -11.77
CA PHE A 42 4.37 14.83 -11.71
C PHE A 42 5.08 15.37 -12.97
N LYS A 43 4.74 16.59 -13.37
CA LYS A 43 5.51 17.34 -14.38
C LYS A 43 6.82 17.93 -13.81
N ASN A 44 6.88 18.15 -12.51
CA ASN A 44 8.01 18.79 -11.83
C ASN A 44 8.80 17.77 -10.99
N ARG A 45 10.09 17.63 -11.30
CA ARG A 45 11.03 16.74 -10.60
C ARG A 45 11.09 17.00 -9.09
N ARG A 46 10.90 18.26 -8.66
CA ARG A 46 10.93 18.62 -7.24
C ARG A 46 9.81 17.96 -6.45
N LEU A 47 8.62 17.85 -7.03
CA LEU A 47 7.47 17.19 -6.38
C LEU A 47 7.71 15.68 -6.25
N ALA A 48 8.31 15.06 -7.27
CA ALA A 48 8.72 13.65 -7.22
C ALA A 48 9.75 13.40 -6.10
N PHE A 49 10.74 14.28 -5.96
CA PHE A 49 11.74 14.21 -4.89
C PHE A 49 11.10 14.36 -3.50
N VAL A 50 10.23 15.36 -3.29
CA VAL A 50 9.55 15.55 -1.99
C VAL A 50 8.64 14.35 -1.66
N THR A 51 7.97 13.77 -2.65
CA THR A 51 7.14 12.57 -2.48
C THR A 51 7.97 11.37 -2.02
N ALA A 52 9.12 11.14 -2.67
CA ALA A 52 10.03 10.08 -2.30
C ALA A 52 10.64 10.30 -0.91
N LEU A 53 11.01 11.54 -0.57
CA LEU A 53 11.54 11.88 0.74
C LEU A 53 10.51 11.66 1.84
N LEU A 54 9.27 12.10 1.63
CA LEU A 54 8.16 11.87 2.56
C LEU A 54 7.89 10.38 2.77
N PHE A 55 7.93 9.58 1.69
CA PHE A 55 7.82 8.13 1.77
C PHE A 55 8.99 7.54 2.57
N ALA A 56 10.23 7.91 2.27
CA ALA A 56 11.42 7.35 2.91
C ALA A 56 11.46 7.52 4.43
N VAL A 57 10.95 8.63 4.95
CA VAL A 57 11.00 8.95 6.38
C VAL A 57 9.72 8.59 7.13
N HIS A 58 8.73 8.01 6.46
CA HIS A 58 7.40 7.82 7.03
C HIS A 58 7.39 6.78 8.18
N PRO A 59 6.99 7.14 9.41
CA PRO A 59 7.09 6.25 10.57
C PRO A 59 6.31 4.92 10.48
N VAL A 60 5.21 4.91 9.71
CA VAL A 60 4.41 3.69 9.46
C VAL A 60 5.21 2.55 8.80
N HIS A 61 6.36 2.84 8.18
CA HIS A 61 7.18 1.82 7.52
C HIS A 61 8.04 1.01 8.48
N THR A 62 8.18 1.45 9.72
CA THR A 62 9.08 0.84 10.72
C THR A 62 8.77 -0.65 10.93
N GLU A 63 7.51 -1.06 11.04
CA GLU A 63 7.15 -2.49 11.14
C GLU A 63 7.61 -3.31 9.91
N ALA A 64 7.40 -2.76 8.70
CA ALA A 64 7.73 -3.44 7.44
C ALA A 64 9.24 -3.53 7.19
N VAL A 65 10.00 -2.49 7.56
CA VAL A 65 11.43 -2.40 7.27
C VAL A 65 12.28 -2.98 8.40
N ALA A 66 11.99 -2.63 9.66
CA ALA A 66 12.75 -3.12 10.81
C ALA A 66 12.45 -4.60 11.09
N GLY A 67 11.20 -5.04 10.96
CA GLY A 67 10.83 -6.43 11.15
C GLY A 67 11.36 -7.35 10.04
N ILE A 68 12.07 -8.43 10.39
CA ILE A 68 12.58 -9.41 9.41
C ILE A 68 11.43 -10.02 8.58
N VAL A 69 10.29 -10.29 9.24
CA VAL A 69 9.07 -10.82 8.60
C VAL A 69 8.48 -9.82 7.58
N GLY A 70 8.66 -8.52 7.80
CA GLY A 70 8.17 -7.44 6.93
C GLY A 70 8.85 -7.36 5.56
N ARG A 71 9.96 -8.11 5.34
CA ARG A 71 10.67 -8.19 4.05
C ARG A 71 9.74 -8.49 2.88
N ALA A 72 8.73 -9.32 3.10
CA ALA A 72 7.76 -9.68 2.06
C ALA A 72 7.00 -8.45 1.56
N ASP A 73 6.61 -7.54 2.45
CA ASP A 73 5.85 -6.34 2.09
C ASP A 73 6.72 -5.36 1.28
N VAL A 74 7.98 -5.15 1.69
CA VAL A 74 8.93 -4.26 0.99
C VAL A 74 9.29 -4.82 -0.40
N LEU A 75 9.59 -6.11 -0.50
CA LEU A 75 9.93 -6.75 -1.77
C LEU A 75 8.73 -6.80 -2.73
N ALA A 76 7.53 -7.10 -2.23
CA ALA A 76 6.32 -7.06 -3.03
C ALA A 76 6.03 -5.65 -3.56
N CYS A 77 6.27 -4.62 -2.75
CA CYS A 77 6.13 -3.23 -3.18
C CYS A 77 7.14 -2.85 -4.30
N LEU A 78 8.39 -3.32 -4.21
CA LEU A 78 9.39 -3.11 -5.27
C LEU A 78 8.92 -3.74 -6.59
N LEU A 79 8.53 -5.01 -6.54
CA LEU A 79 8.04 -5.74 -7.72
C LEU A 79 6.75 -5.14 -8.28
N PHE A 80 5.85 -4.65 -7.41
CA PHE A 80 4.64 -3.93 -7.78
C PHE A 80 4.98 -2.68 -8.61
N LEU A 81 5.91 -1.83 -8.15
CA LEU A 81 6.31 -0.62 -8.88
C LEU A 81 6.98 -0.96 -10.22
N LEU A 82 7.87 -1.95 -10.24
CA LEU A 82 8.55 -2.39 -11.48
C LEU A 82 7.56 -3.00 -12.48
N ALA A 83 6.57 -3.76 -12.02
CA ALA A 83 5.50 -4.29 -12.86
C ALA A 83 4.65 -3.16 -13.45
N PHE A 84 4.30 -2.15 -12.66
CA PHE A 84 3.57 -0.96 -13.13
C PHE A 84 4.38 -0.13 -14.15
N LEU A 85 5.67 0.10 -13.89
CA LEU A 85 6.56 0.80 -14.83
C LEU A 85 6.73 0.04 -16.15
N SER A 86 6.92 -1.28 -16.08
CA SER A 86 7.03 -2.15 -17.26
C SER A 86 5.72 -2.15 -18.06
N TYR A 87 4.58 -2.17 -17.37
CA TYR A 87 3.27 -2.06 -18.01
C TYR A 87 3.12 -0.73 -18.75
N ASN A 88 3.46 0.39 -18.11
CA ASN A 88 3.39 1.72 -18.74
C ASN A 88 4.32 1.84 -19.94
N ARG A 89 5.52 1.25 -19.85
CA ARG A 89 6.47 1.17 -20.98
C ARG A 89 5.87 0.41 -22.17
N SER A 90 5.05 -0.61 -21.91
CA SER A 90 4.31 -1.34 -22.95
C SER A 90 3.17 -0.56 -23.60
N LEU A 91 2.86 0.66 -23.11
CA LEU A 91 1.87 1.56 -23.71
C LEU A 91 2.48 2.65 -24.61
N ASP A 92 3.81 2.85 -24.57
CA ASP A 92 4.47 4.07 -25.08
C ASP A 92 5.09 3.98 -26.49
N GLN A 93 5.04 2.83 -27.18
CA GLN A 93 5.47 2.73 -28.59
C GLN A 93 4.26 2.66 -29.54
N CYS A 94 3.70 3.80 -29.88
CA CYS A 94 2.75 3.88 -31.00
C CYS A 94 3.46 3.55 -32.33
N CYS A 95 2.74 2.84 -33.20
CA CYS A 95 3.00 2.55 -34.62
C CYS A 95 3.73 1.23 -34.96
N ALA A 96 2.96 0.17 -35.28
CA ALA A 96 3.22 -0.72 -36.42
C ALA A 96 1.99 -1.62 -36.72
N GLY A 97 1.45 -1.47 -37.94
CA GLY A 97 0.93 -2.56 -38.78
C GLY A 97 -0.38 -3.26 -38.39
N GLU A 98 -1.37 -3.12 -39.27
CA GLU A 98 -2.58 -3.95 -39.29
C GLU A 98 -2.27 -5.41 -39.67
N CYS A 99 -1.83 -6.24 -38.73
CA CYS A 99 -2.12 -7.68 -38.66
C CYS A 99 -1.52 -8.24 -37.36
N PHE A 100 -2.33 -8.89 -36.50
CA PHE A 100 -1.97 -9.35 -35.14
C PHE A 100 -1.68 -8.21 -34.12
N PRO A 101 -1.91 -8.41 -32.80
CA PRO A 101 -2.29 -7.29 -31.94
C PRO A 101 -1.11 -6.33 -31.75
N PRO A 102 -1.30 -5.01 -31.91
CA PRO A 102 -0.25 -4.03 -31.71
C PRO A 102 0.02 -3.93 -30.20
N THR A 103 0.92 -4.78 -29.70
CA THR A 103 1.57 -4.64 -28.40
C THR A 103 2.85 -3.84 -28.64
N ALA A 104 2.81 -2.56 -28.31
CA ALA A 104 4.01 -1.77 -28.12
C ALA A 104 4.91 -2.49 -27.09
N SER A 105 5.93 -3.22 -27.58
CA SER A 105 6.79 -4.17 -26.87
C SER A 105 6.08 -5.28 -26.06
N PRO A 106 5.78 -6.45 -26.67
CA PRO A 106 5.24 -7.61 -25.94
C PRO A 106 6.19 -8.08 -24.82
N PHE A 107 7.48 -7.80 -24.94
CA PHE A 107 8.48 -8.04 -23.91
C PHE A 107 8.17 -7.30 -22.62
N PHE A 108 7.87 -6.00 -22.66
CA PHE A 108 7.58 -5.22 -21.45
C PHE A 108 6.24 -5.62 -20.81
N LEU A 109 5.26 -6.02 -21.62
CA LEU A 109 4.01 -6.59 -21.10
C LEU A 109 4.26 -7.93 -20.40
N LEU A 110 5.01 -8.85 -21.03
CA LEU A 110 5.36 -10.13 -20.41
C LEU A 110 6.20 -9.94 -19.14
N LEU A 111 7.14 -8.99 -19.15
CA LEU A 111 7.92 -8.62 -17.98
C LEU A 111 7.02 -8.07 -16.86
N SER A 112 6.01 -7.26 -17.18
CA SER A 112 5.02 -6.79 -16.21
C SER A 112 4.22 -7.95 -15.60
N LEU A 113 3.76 -8.89 -16.43
CA LEU A 113 3.03 -10.09 -15.98
C LEU A 113 3.91 -10.97 -15.06
N PHE A 114 5.18 -11.16 -15.43
CA PHE A 114 6.15 -11.90 -14.63
C PHE A 114 6.44 -11.20 -13.30
N LEU A 115 6.74 -9.90 -13.31
CA LEU A 115 7.00 -9.14 -12.09
C LEU A 115 5.78 -9.09 -11.16
N GLY A 116 4.58 -8.93 -11.72
CA GLY A 116 3.33 -8.94 -10.96
C GLY A 116 3.00 -10.31 -10.35
N THR A 117 3.34 -11.41 -11.04
CA THR A 117 3.23 -12.76 -10.44
C THR A 117 4.27 -12.99 -9.37
N CYS A 118 5.51 -12.57 -9.56
CA CYS A 118 6.51 -12.59 -8.50
C CYS A 118 6.04 -11.78 -7.27
N ALA A 119 5.45 -10.59 -7.48
CA ALA A 119 4.87 -9.79 -6.40
C ALA A 119 3.77 -10.55 -5.65
N MET A 120 2.85 -11.19 -6.37
CA MET A 120 1.78 -12.02 -5.79
C MET A 120 2.31 -13.22 -5.00
N LEU A 121 3.37 -13.88 -5.48
CA LEU A 121 4.00 -15.02 -4.81
C LEU A 121 4.76 -14.59 -3.55
N VAL A 122 5.31 -13.38 -3.54
CA VAL A 122 5.93 -12.80 -2.33
C VAL A 122 4.86 -12.39 -1.33
N LYS A 123 3.80 -11.71 -1.79
CA LYS A 123 2.68 -11.23 -0.96
C LYS A 123 1.38 -11.19 -1.75
N GLU A 124 0.30 -11.62 -1.12
CA GLU A 124 -1.04 -11.68 -1.70
C GLU A 124 -1.55 -10.37 -2.27
N THR A 125 -1.17 -9.24 -1.65
CA THR A 125 -1.56 -7.90 -2.08
C THR A 125 -0.92 -7.51 -3.41
N GLY A 126 0.17 -8.19 -3.83
CA GLY A 126 0.87 -7.92 -5.08
C GLY A 126 0.01 -8.09 -6.33
N ILE A 127 -1.04 -8.93 -6.28
CA ILE A 127 -1.96 -9.14 -7.42
C ILE A 127 -2.70 -7.87 -7.83
N THR A 128 -2.86 -6.93 -6.90
CA THR A 128 -3.59 -5.68 -7.11
C THR A 128 -2.93 -4.80 -8.17
N VAL A 129 -1.65 -5.04 -8.50
CA VAL A 129 -0.93 -4.32 -9.56
C VAL A 129 -1.62 -4.44 -10.91
N PHE A 130 -2.18 -5.61 -11.23
CA PHE A 130 -2.87 -5.83 -12.51
C PHE A 130 -4.14 -4.97 -12.60
N GLY A 131 -4.88 -4.84 -11.50
CA GLY A 131 -6.02 -3.93 -11.41
C GLY A 131 -5.60 -2.47 -11.60
N VAL A 132 -4.52 -2.05 -10.94
CA VAL A 132 -3.95 -0.70 -11.09
C VAL A 132 -3.52 -0.43 -12.54
N CYS A 133 -2.83 -1.37 -13.18
CA CYS A 133 -2.41 -1.25 -14.58
C CYS A 133 -3.60 -1.11 -15.52
N LEU A 134 -4.64 -1.94 -15.36
CA LEU A 134 -5.82 -1.90 -16.24
C LEU A 134 -6.62 -0.60 -16.09
N VAL A 135 -6.81 -0.13 -14.86
CA VAL A 135 -7.48 1.17 -14.66
C VAL A 135 -6.61 2.30 -15.19
N TYR A 136 -5.30 2.28 -14.95
CA TYR A 136 -4.41 3.30 -15.50
C TYR A 136 -4.40 3.31 -17.04
N ASP A 137 -4.39 2.13 -17.69
CA ASP A 137 -4.47 1.99 -19.16
C ASP A 137 -5.75 2.65 -19.70
N LEU A 138 -6.90 2.31 -19.11
CA LEU A 138 -8.20 2.84 -19.50
C LEU A 138 -8.22 4.37 -19.50
N PHE A 139 -7.68 4.99 -18.44
CA PHE A 139 -7.61 6.45 -18.34
C PHE A 139 -6.54 7.07 -19.26
N SER A 140 -5.41 6.38 -19.48
CA SER A 140 -4.32 6.83 -20.37
C SER A 140 -4.75 6.85 -21.85
N LEU A 141 -5.53 5.87 -22.27
CA LEU A 141 -6.09 5.78 -23.62
C LEU A 141 -7.03 6.93 -23.96
N SER A 142 -7.94 7.27 -23.04
CA SER A 142 -8.83 8.43 -23.21
C SER A 142 -8.04 9.72 -23.37
N HIS A 143 -6.92 9.88 -22.66
CA HIS A 143 -6.07 11.05 -22.80
C HIS A 143 -5.35 11.14 -24.15
N LYS A 144 -4.87 10.01 -24.70
CA LYS A 144 -4.19 10.01 -26.01
C LYS A 144 -5.14 10.33 -27.17
N GLN A 145 -6.42 9.94 -27.08
CA GLN A 145 -7.43 10.21 -28.12
C GLN A 145 -7.74 11.71 -28.30
N ASP A 146 -7.88 12.45 -27.20
CA ASP A 146 -8.20 13.88 -27.28
C ASP A 146 -7.03 14.72 -27.84
N MET A 147 -5.78 14.33 -27.54
CA MET A 147 -4.59 14.97 -28.15
C MET A 147 -4.56 14.79 -29.67
N THR A 148 -4.92 13.60 -30.17
CA THR A 148 -5.03 13.36 -31.62
C THR A 148 -6.22 14.09 -32.24
N SER A 149 -7.36 14.19 -31.54
CA SER A 149 -8.53 14.92 -32.05
C SER A 149 -8.30 16.43 -32.14
N ASN A 150 -7.57 17.02 -31.20
CA ASN A 150 -7.24 18.45 -31.21
C ASN A 150 -6.04 18.79 -32.12
N GLY A 151 -5.14 17.84 -32.39
CA GLY A 151 -3.98 18.03 -33.27
C GLY A 151 -4.28 17.95 -34.78
N VAL A 152 -5.40 17.33 -35.18
CA VAL A 152 -5.78 17.14 -36.60
C VAL A 152 -6.28 18.43 -37.29
N ILE A 153 -6.51 19.52 -36.55
CA ILE A 153 -6.94 20.81 -37.15
C ILE A 153 -5.79 21.58 -37.82
N HIS A 154 -4.52 21.21 -37.62
CA HIS A 154 -3.38 21.97 -38.19
C HIS A 154 -2.56 21.27 -39.29
N GLN A 155 -3.01 20.16 -39.86
CA GLN A 155 -2.22 19.45 -40.88
C GLN A 155 -3.06 18.90 -42.03
N HIS A 156 -3.74 19.77 -42.78
CA HIS A 156 -4.13 19.48 -44.17
C HIS A 156 -4.27 20.77 -44.99
N SER A 157 -3.15 21.41 -45.29
CA SER A 157 -3.01 22.31 -46.43
C SER A 157 -1.62 22.13 -47.04
N LEU A 158 -1.37 20.95 -47.61
CA LEU A 158 -0.23 20.70 -48.49
C LEU A 158 -0.79 20.33 -49.86
N GLN A 159 -0.38 21.14 -50.83
CA GLN A 159 -0.78 21.19 -52.23
C GLN A 159 -0.69 19.83 -52.93
N GLN A 160 -1.65 19.58 -53.82
CA GLN A 160 -1.62 18.50 -54.82
C GLN A 160 -0.48 18.74 -55.84
N PRO A 161 0.23 17.68 -56.30
CA PRO A 161 1.25 17.79 -57.33
C PRO A 161 0.64 17.68 -58.74
N GLY A 162 0.84 18.71 -59.57
CA GLY A 162 0.57 18.70 -61.00
C GLY A 162 1.75 18.18 -61.84
N SER A 163 1.41 17.62 -63.00
CA SER A 163 2.21 16.92 -64.02
C SER A 163 3.39 17.69 -64.67
N PRO A 164 4.30 17.01 -65.43
CA PRO A 164 5.64 17.53 -65.75
C PRO A 164 5.85 18.16 -67.14
N GLN A 165 6.90 19.01 -67.21
CA GLN A 165 7.78 19.44 -68.34
C GLN A 165 7.36 20.61 -69.29
N PRO A 166 8.30 21.30 -70.01
CA PRO A 166 9.78 21.18 -70.05
C PRO A 166 10.63 22.50 -70.03
N SER A 167 11.92 22.31 -69.70
CA SER A 167 13.18 23.03 -70.07
C SER A 167 13.23 24.47 -70.62
N SER A 168 14.11 25.30 -70.02
CA SER A 168 15.18 26.02 -70.74
C SER A 168 16.30 26.54 -69.79
N LEU A 169 17.53 26.43 -70.29
CA LEU A 169 18.82 26.85 -69.70
C LEU A 169 18.93 28.39 -69.55
N ALA A 170 19.68 28.88 -68.56
CA ALA A 170 21.03 29.45 -68.77
C ALA A 170 21.53 30.36 -67.61
N ALA A 171 22.78 30.08 -67.20
CA ALA A 171 23.88 31.01 -66.89
C ALA A 171 23.81 32.00 -65.69
N HIS A 172 24.61 31.69 -64.66
CA HIS A 172 25.46 32.64 -63.90
C HIS A 172 26.63 33.17 -64.80
N PRO A 173 27.44 34.22 -64.46
CA PRO A 173 27.92 34.56 -63.09
C PRO A 173 28.31 36.04 -62.75
N HIS A 174 28.69 36.25 -61.47
CA HIS A 174 29.54 37.33 -60.88
C HIS A 174 29.03 38.81 -60.97
N ARG A 175 29.25 39.73 -60.03
CA ARG A 175 30.46 40.04 -59.24
C ARG A 175 30.18 41.09 -58.12
N GLU A 176 30.93 40.96 -57.01
CA GLU A 176 31.48 41.98 -56.09
C GLU A 176 30.63 42.89 -55.17
N ASN A 177 30.76 42.59 -53.86
CA ASN A 177 31.30 43.43 -52.78
C ASN A 177 30.89 44.90 -52.67
N GLY A 178 30.15 45.22 -51.60
CA GLY A 178 29.96 46.59 -51.13
C GLY A 178 29.43 46.69 -49.70
N LYS A 179 30.33 46.58 -48.72
CA LYS A 179 30.33 47.20 -47.38
C LYS A 179 29.13 46.99 -46.42
N GLN A 180 29.47 46.35 -45.30
CA GLN A 180 28.76 46.33 -44.02
C GLN A 180 28.50 47.73 -43.44
N ARG A 181 27.28 47.96 -42.93
CA ARG A 181 27.01 48.75 -41.72
C ARG A 181 25.61 48.40 -41.16
N PHE A 182 25.58 47.69 -40.03
CA PHE A 182 24.45 47.54 -39.11
C PHE A 182 24.52 48.67 -38.04
N PRO A 183 23.50 48.88 -37.18
CA PRO A 183 22.10 49.21 -37.48
C PRO A 183 21.62 50.40 -36.60
N HIS A 184 20.42 50.95 -36.84
CA HIS A 184 19.49 51.32 -35.75
C HIS A 184 18.07 51.67 -36.25
N LYS A 185 17.13 50.78 -35.89
CA LYS A 185 15.72 50.96 -35.49
C LYS A 185 14.85 52.02 -36.22
N GLY A 186 13.96 51.54 -37.09
CA GLY A 186 12.63 51.07 -36.65
C GLY A 186 11.50 52.11 -36.59
N ALA A 187 10.76 52.19 -37.70
CA ALA A 187 9.41 52.72 -37.93
C ALA A 187 8.38 52.36 -36.84
N TRP A 188 7.56 53.32 -36.37
CA TRP A 188 6.17 53.59 -36.80
C TRP A 188 5.20 52.40 -36.75
N GLY A 189 4.22 52.51 -35.84
CA GLY A 189 2.79 52.48 -36.17
C GLY A 189 2.10 51.13 -36.42
N GLY A 190 1.09 50.85 -35.59
CA GLY A 190 -0.18 50.28 -36.06
C GLY A 190 -0.58 48.90 -35.53
N CYS A 191 -1.77 48.88 -34.91
CA CYS A 191 -2.71 47.75 -34.77
C CYS A 191 -2.46 46.71 -33.66
N HIS A 192 -3.04 46.94 -32.48
CA HIS A 192 -3.52 45.86 -31.62
C HIS A 192 -5.02 46.05 -31.32
N SER A 193 -5.82 45.14 -31.87
CA SER A 193 -7.20 44.90 -31.48
C SER A 193 -7.24 44.06 -30.19
N SER A 194 -8.21 44.39 -29.35
CA SER A 194 -8.48 43.91 -28.00
C SER A 194 -8.80 42.41 -27.90
N LEU A 195 -8.13 41.70 -26.98
CA LEU A 195 -8.58 40.40 -26.47
C LEU A 195 -9.88 40.56 -25.65
N PRO A 196 -10.85 39.63 -25.73
CA PRO A 196 -12.00 39.61 -24.83
C PRO A 196 -11.62 39.08 -23.42
N PRO A 197 -12.29 39.54 -22.35
CA PRO A 197 -11.95 39.19 -20.97
C PRO A 197 -12.38 37.76 -20.60
N ALA A 198 -11.57 37.10 -19.77
CA ALA A 198 -11.83 35.77 -19.24
C ALA A 198 -13.05 35.73 -18.29
N PRO A 199 -13.92 34.71 -18.37
CA PRO A 199 -15.02 34.58 -17.43
C PRO A 199 -14.52 34.01 -16.09
N LYS A 200 -14.73 34.78 -15.01
CA LYS A 200 -14.69 34.29 -13.64
C LYS A 200 -15.86 33.33 -13.44
N SER A 201 -15.60 32.06 -13.10
CA SER A 201 -16.65 31.13 -12.69
C SER A 201 -16.55 30.84 -11.19
N SER A 202 -17.53 31.36 -10.47
CA SER A 202 -17.87 31.05 -9.09
C SER A 202 -18.90 29.93 -9.03
N GLY A 203 -18.77 29.03 -8.06
CA GLY A 203 -19.86 28.19 -7.55
C GLY A 203 -20.01 26.80 -8.17
N PHE A 204 -19.86 25.77 -7.35
CA PHE A 204 -20.24 24.39 -7.67
C PHE A 204 -21.73 24.16 -7.41
N PRO A 205 -22.48 23.66 -8.40
CA PRO A 205 -23.55 22.71 -8.12
C PRO A 205 -23.37 21.45 -8.98
N VAL A 206 -23.04 20.32 -8.36
CA VAL A 206 -23.04 19.02 -9.03
C VAL A 206 -24.49 18.55 -9.13
N SER A 207 -25.11 18.70 -10.30
CA SER A 207 -26.47 18.22 -10.55
C SER A 207 -26.47 16.75 -11.03
N PRO A 208 -27.52 15.96 -10.73
CA PRO A 208 -27.69 14.58 -11.23
C PRO A 208 -27.70 14.44 -12.75
N ARG A 209 -27.82 15.55 -13.50
CA ARG A 209 -27.63 15.59 -14.96
C ARG A 209 -26.20 15.25 -15.37
N ALA A 210 -25.20 15.43 -14.51
CA ALA A 210 -23.80 15.10 -14.84
C ALA A 210 -23.58 13.58 -15.00
N VAL A 211 -24.21 12.77 -14.15
CA VAL A 211 -24.14 11.29 -14.23
C VAL A 211 -24.89 10.77 -15.46
N TRP A 212 -26.08 11.31 -15.72
CA TRP A 212 -26.85 10.98 -16.92
C TRP A 212 -26.16 11.47 -18.21
N SER A 213 -25.42 12.58 -18.15
CA SER A 213 -24.59 13.07 -19.27
C SER A 213 -23.35 12.21 -19.51
N LEU A 214 -22.81 11.55 -18.48
CA LEU A 214 -21.70 10.60 -18.61
C LEU A 214 -22.17 9.30 -19.27
N MET A 215 -23.31 8.77 -18.82
CA MET A 215 -23.97 7.66 -19.49
C MET A 215 -24.35 8.01 -20.93
N ARG A 216 -24.86 9.23 -21.18
CA ARG A 216 -25.12 9.74 -22.55
C ARG A 216 -23.84 9.91 -23.37
N TYR A 217 -22.77 10.49 -22.83
CA TYR A 217 -21.51 10.69 -23.57
C TYR A 217 -20.87 9.35 -23.98
N LEU A 218 -20.88 8.37 -23.06
CA LEU A 218 -20.46 6.99 -23.34
C LEU A 218 -21.34 6.30 -24.39
N THR A 219 -22.58 6.78 -24.61
CA THR A 219 -23.52 6.21 -25.59
C THR A 219 -23.72 7.06 -26.86
N THR A 220 -23.20 8.30 -26.93
CA THR A 220 -23.49 9.26 -28.04
C THR A 220 -22.30 9.57 -28.95
N SER A 221 -21.06 9.25 -28.57
CA SER A 221 -19.95 9.20 -29.55
C SER A 221 -20.23 8.07 -30.53
N SER A 222 -20.26 8.36 -31.84
CA SER A 222 -20.42 7.39 -32.93
C SER A 222 -19.85 6.01 -32.56
N ASN A 223 -20.75 5.08 -32.21
CA ASN A 223 -20.42 3.81 -31.53
C ASN A 223 -19.27 3.07 -32.22
N ARG A 224 -19.15 3.23 -33.55
CA ARG A 224 -18.12 2.57 -34.35
C ARG A 224 -16.71 3.10 -34.09
N ASN A 225 -16.53 4.42 -33.99
CA ASN A 225 -15.20 5.03 -33.78
C ASN A 225 -14.70 4.84 -32.34
N PHE A 226 -15.61 4.87 -31.36
CA PHE A 226 -15.29 4.58 -29.96
C PHE A 226 -14.95 3.10 -29.72
N LEU A 227 -15.68 2.17 -30.36
CA LEU A 227 -15.36 0.74 -30.27
C LEU A 227 -14.03 0.39 -30.94
N LEU A 228 -13.70 1.02 -32.08
CA LEU A 228 -12.39 0.90 -32.72
C LEU A 228 -11.27 1.50 -31.85
N SER A 229 -11.55 2.68 -31.28
CA SER A 229 -11.00 3.27 -30.05
C SER A 229 -10.45 2.31 -29.00
N MET A 230 -11.41 1.56 -28.45
CA MET A 230 -11.25 0.73 -27.25
C MET A 230 -10.77 -0.68 -27.56
N ARG A 231 -10.74 -1.08 -28.84
CA ARG A 231 -10.32 -2.41 -29.26
C ARG A 231 -8.91 -2.81 -28.76
N PRO A 232 -7.85 -1.97 -28.81
CA PRO A 232 -6.54 -2.34 -28.28
C PRO A 232 -6.56 -2.53 -26.75
N PHE A 233 -7.29 -1.69 -26.03
CA PHE A 233 -7.51 -1.83 -24.59
C PHE A 233 -8.19 -3.14 -24.26
N LEU A 234 -9.33 -3.42 -24.89
CA LEU A 234 -10.16 -4.57 -24.58
C LEU A 234 -9.38 -5.87 -24.82
N LYS A 235 -8.58 -5.95 -25.87
CA LYS A 235 -7.67 -7.09 -26.12
C LYS A 235 -6.66 -7.28 -24.99
N ARG A 236 -6.00 -6.21 -24.54
CA ARG A 236 -5.05 -6.27 -23.41
C ARG A 236 -5.76 -6.62 -22.11
N ALA A 237 -6.92 -6.03 -21.85
CA ALA A 237 -7.71 -6.28 -20.66
C ALA A 237 -8.15 -7.75 -20.59
N VAL A 238 -8.67 -8.32 -21.68
CA VAL A 238 -9.03 -9.74 -21.75
C VAL A 238 -7.81 -10.63 -21.48
N LEU A 239 -6.64 -10.31 -22.05
CA LEU A 239 -5.41 -11.07 -21.83
C LEU A 239 -4.92 -10.99 -20.37
N VAL A 240 -4.91 -9.80 -19.77
CA VAL A 240 -4.48 -9.62 -18.38
C VAL A 240 -5.47 -10.26 -17.42
N ILE A 241 -6.78 -10.11 -17.65
CA ILE A 241 -7.82 -10.70 -16.79
C ILE A 241 -7.77 -12.23 -16.89
N SER A 242 -7.66 -12.81 -18.09
CA SER A 242 -7.55 -14.26 -18.25
C SER A 242 -6.30 -14.80 -17.56
N TYR A 243 -5.17 -14.10 -17.70
CA TYR A 243 -3.93 -14.42 -16.97
C TYR A 243 -4.12 -14.35 -15.45
N VAL A 244 -4.76 -13.28 -14.93
CA VAL A 244 -5.05 -13.11 -13.50
C VAL A 244 -5.91 -14.26 -12.96
N ILE A 245 -6.91 -14.70 -13.72
CA ILE A 245 -7.76 -15.86 -13.35
C ILE A 245 -6.92 -17.14 -13.24
N VAL A 246 -6.05 -17.39 -14.23
CA VAL A 246 -5.17 -18.57 -14.24
C VAL A 246 -4.21 -18.58 -13.05
N ILE A 247 -3.56 -17.46 -12.75
CA ILE A 247 -2.60 -17.39 -11.63
C ILE A 247 -3.32 -17.46 -10.27
N LEU A 248 -4.53 -16.93 -10.15
CA LEU A 248 -5.34 -17.07 -8.94
C LEU A 248 -5.76 -18.51 -8.70
N TYR A 249 -6.18 -19.21 -9.75
CA TYR A 249 -6.48 -20.63 -9.67
C TYR A 249 -5.25 -21.43 -9.23
N PHE A 250 -4.10 -21.22 -9.89
CA PHE A 250 -2.84 -21.86 -9.54
C PHE A 250 -2.45 -21.59 -8.08
N ARG A 251 -2.65 -20.34 -7.62
CA ARG A 251 -2.36 -19.94 -6.24
C ARG A 251 -3.27 -20.65 -5.22
N LEU A 252 -4.57 -20.71 -5.48
CA LEU A 252 -5.53 -21.41 -4.62
C LEU A 252 -5.26 -22.92 -4.59
N TRP A 253 -4.83 -23.49 -5.71
CA TRP A 253 -4.42 -24.88 -5.82
C TRP A 253 -3.20 -25.19 -4.95
N ILE A 254 -2.16 -24.35 -4.97
CA ILE A 254 -0.99 -24.48 -4.07
C ILE A 254 -1.41 -24.39 -2.59
N MET A 255 -2.40 -23.55 -2.26
CA MET A 255 -2.89 -23.39 -0.89
C MET A 255 -3.76 -24.56 -0.41
N GLY A 256 -3.93 -25.62 -1.21
CA GLY A 256 -4.73 -26.78 -0.83
C GLY A 256 -6.23 -26.49 -0.73
N GLY A 257 -6.71 -25.43 -1.39
CA GLY A 257 -8.14 -25.10 -1.51
C GLY A 257 -8.85 -24.66 -0.22
N SER A 258 -8.15 -24.52 0.90
CA SER A 258 -8.76 -24.11 2.17
C SER A 258 -8.40 -22.67 2.54
N MET A 259 -9.40 -21.91 2.97
CA MET A 259 -9.15 -20.58 3.56
C MET A 259 -8.61 -20.74 4.98
N PRO A 260 -7.68 -19.88 5.42
CA PRO A 260 -7.19 -19.91 6.79
C PRO A 260 -8.34 -19.68 7.77
N LEU A 261 -8.45 -20.56 8.77
CA LEU A 261 -9.38 -20.40 9.88
C LEU A 261 -8.78 -19.41 10.87
N PHE A 262 -9.44 -18.28 11.05
CA PHE A 262 -9.07 -17.27 12.05
C PHE A 262 -9.84 -17.50 13.34
N SER A 263 -9.29 -17.02 14.46
CA SER A 263 -9.96 -17.05 15.76
C SER A 263 -10.55 -15.70 16.12
N GLU A 264 -11.49 -15.68 17.07
CA GLU A 264 -12.01 -14.44 17.66
C GLU A 264 -10.90 -13.57 18.27
N GLN A 265 -9.81 -14.21 18.71
CA GLN A 265 -8.64 -13.50 19.22
C GLN A 265 -7.92 -12.68 18.14
N ASP A 266 -7.94 -13.16 16.89
CA ASP A 266 -7.23 -12.49 15.81
C ASP A 266 -7.98 -11.26 15.30
N ASN A 267 -9.30 -11.38 15.21
CA ASN A 267 -10.18 -10.33 14.70
C ASN A 267 -11.57 -10.42 15.35
N PRO A 268 -11.80 -9.81 16.52
CA PRO A 268 -13.07 -9.91 17.25
C PRO A 268 -14.26 -9.39 16.42
N ALA A 269 -14.04 -8.37 15.58
CA ALA A 269 -15.09 -7.81 14.73
C ALA A 269 -15.65 -8.85 13.75
N SER A 270 -14.81 -9.74 13.20
CA SER A 270 -15.26 -10.83 12.30
C SER A 270 -16.27 -11.78 12.93
N PHE A 271 -16.23 -11.94 14.26
CA PHE A 271 -17.04 -12.91 15.02
C PHE A 271 -18.26 -12.29 15.71
N SER A 272 -18.47 -10.97 15.57
CA SER A 272 -19.69 -10.33 16.09
C SER A 272 -20.94 -10.90 15.39
N PRO A 273 -22.00 -11.26 16.15
CA PRO A 273 -23.24 -11.78 15.58
C PRO A 273 -24.02 -10.73 14.79
N TYR A 274 -23.82 -9.44 15.10
CA TYR A 274 -24.59 -8.35 14.51
C TYR A 274 -23.90 -7.79 13.26
N PHE A 275 -24.62 -7.81 12.14
CA PHE A 275 -24.09 -7.27 10.87
C PHE A 275 -23.73 -5.78 10.97
N LEU A 276 -24.56 -4.98 11.65
CA LEU A 276 -24.34 -3.55 11.80
C LEU A 276 -23.01 -3.25 12.51
N THR A 277 -22.73 -3.95 13.62
CA THR A 277 -21.47 -3.81 14.37
C THR A 277 -20.26 -4.13 13.48
N ARG A 278 -20.33 -5.18 12.66
CA ARG A 278 -19.25 -5.53 11.73
C ARG A 278 -19.03 -4.43 10.69
N PHE A 279 -20.11 -3.97 10.06
CA PHE A 279 -20.05 -2.93 9.03
C PHE A 279 -19.49 -1.61 9.58
N LEU A 280 -20.01 -1.14 10.72
CA LEU A 280 -19.54 0.10 11.34
C LEU A 280 -18.09 -0.01 11.78
N THR A 281 -17.72 -1.12 12.42
CA THR A 281 -16.34 -1.35 12.88
C THR A 281 -15.37 -1.38 11.70
N TYR A 282 -15.64 -2.16 10.65
CA TYR A 282 -14.76 -2.22 9.48
C TYR A 282 -14.66 -0.88 8.75
N SER A 283 -15.75 -0.15 8.64
CA SER A 283 -15.75 1.18 8.02
C SER A 283 -14.90 2.16 8.83
N TYR A 284 -14.99 2.12 10.17
CA TYR A 284 -14.11 2.88 11.06
C TYR A 284 -12.64 2.43 10.96
N LEU A 285 -12.36 1.14 10.80
CA LEU A 285 -10.98 0.66 10.61
C LEU A 285 -10.34 1.27 9.35
N LEU A 286 -11.10 1.55 8.28
CA LEU A 286 -10.56 2.30 7.13
C LEU A 286 -10.12 3.70 7.54
N ALA A 287 -10.96 4.42 8.31
CA ALA A 287 -10.64 5.75 8.82
C ALA A 287 -9.44 5.73 9.77
N PHE A 288 -9.35 4.71 10.63
CA PHE A 288 -8.23 4.52 11.54
C PHE A 288 -6.91 4.24 10.78
N ASN A 289 -6.94 3.42 9.73
CA ASN A 289 -5.77 3.19 8.89
C ASN A 289 -5.32 4.47 8.16
N MET A 290 -6.26 5.29 7.70
CA MET A 290 -5.94 6.60 7.14
C MET A 290 -5.39 7.56 8.19
N TRP A 291 -5.88 7.49 9.43
CA TRP A 291 -5.31 8.25 10.54
C TRP A 291 -3.86 7.85 10.83
N LEU A 292 -3.51 6.57 10.75
CA LEU A 292 -2.11 6.13 10.89
C LEU A 292 -1.18 6.67 9.78
N LEU A 293 -1.71 6.92 8.58
CA LEU A 293 -0.95 7.59 7.51
C LEU A 293 -0.81 9.11 7.74
N LEU A 294 -1.86 9.77 8.23
CA LEU A 294 -1.86 11.21 8.47
C LEU A 294 -1.06 11.60 9.72
N ALA A 295 -1.22 10.83 10.79
CA ALA A 295 -0.67 11.10 12.11
C ALA A 295 -0.19 9.79 12.78
N PRO A 296 0.99 9.27 12.41
CA PRO A 296 1.57 8.04 12.96
C PRO A 296 2.10 8.24 14.39
N VAL A 297 1.23 8.66 15.31
CA VAL A 297 1.57 8.98 16.71
C VAL A 297 1.62 7.71 17.55
N THR A 298 0.56 6.90 17.47
CA THR A 298 0.41 5.62 18.17
C THR A 298 0.75 4.49 17.23
N LEU A 299 1.95 3.92 17.38
CA LEU A 299 2.39 2.76 16.61
C LEU A 299 2.62 1.59 17.57
N CYS A 300 2.12 0.41 17.23
CA CYS A 300 2.24 -0.82 17.98
C CYS A 300 2.46 -2.01 17.04
N TYR A 301 3.28 -2.97 17.47
CA TYR A 301 3.55 -4.16 16.67
C TYR A 301 2.35 -5.13 16.58
N ASP A 302 1.32 -4.99 17.44
CA ASP A 302 0.14 -5.87 17.47
C ASP A 302 -1.11 -5.11 17.92
N TRP A 303 -2.14 -5.10 17.07
CA TRP A 303 -3.43 -4.43 17.29
C TRP A 303 -4.61 -5.39 17.51
N GLN A 304 -4.37 -6.61 18.00
CA GLN A 304 -5.44 -7.62 18.21
C GLN A 304 -6.34 -7.32 19.43
N VAL A 305 -7.04 -8.32 19.98
CA VAL A 305 -8.11 -8.19 21.00
C VAL A 305 -7.86 -7.08 22.02
N GLY A 306 -8.85 -6.20 22.18
CA GLY A 306 -8.83 -5.13 23.17
C GLY A 306 -8.11 -3.86 22.73
N SER A 307 -7.53 -3.83 21.52
CA SER A 307 -6.86 -2.63 20.98
C SER A 307 -7.87 -1.59 20.46
N ILE A 308 -8.84 -2.03 19.66
CA ILE A 308 -9.90 -1.16 19.11
C ILE A 308 -11.25 -1.75 19.51
N PRO A 309 -12.02 -1.07 20.37
CA PRO A 309 -13.37 -1.51 20.74
C PRO A 309 -14.28 -1.58 19.52
N LEU A 310 -15.25 -2.51 19.54
CA LEU A 310 -16.25 -2.60 18.48
C LEU A 310 -17.08 -1.32 18.40
N VAL A 311 -17.52 -0.96 17.20
CA VAL A 311 -18.46 0.15 16.97
C VAL A 311 -19.85 -0.47 16.86
N GLU A 312 -20.63 -0.38 17.94
CA GLU A 312 -21.93 -1.08 18.04
C GLU A 312 -23.11 -0.19 17.63
N THR A 313 -22.96 1.13 17.71
CA THR A 313 -24.04 2.08 17.47
C THR A 313 -23.67 3.09 16.39
N ILE A 314 -24.69 3.59 15.69
CA ILE A 314 -24.53 4.63 14.66
C ILE A 314 -24.14 5.97 15.30
N TRP A 315 -24.54 6.19 16.55
CA TRP A 315 -24.27 7.40 17.33
C TRP A 315 -22.85 7.45 17.93
N ASP A 316 -22.01 6.44 17.69
CA ASP A 316 -20.61 6.49 18.08
C ASP A 316 -19.88 7.62 17.32
N MET A 317 -19.18 8.49 18.05
CA MET A 317 -18.43 9.62 17.50
C MET A 317 -17.38 9.18 16.47
N ARG A 318 -16.89 7.95 16.57
CA ARG A 318 -15.95 7.35 15.61
C ARG A 318 -16.53 7.26 14.20
N ASN A 319 -17.86 7.16 14.05
CA ASN A 319 -18.51 7.17 12.74
C ASN A 319 -18.35 8.52 12.03
N LEU A 320 -18.12 9.62 12.74
CA LEU A 320 -17.80 10.90 12.11
C LEU A 320 -16.51 10.84 11.30
N ALA A 321 -15.47 10.15 11.81
CA ALA A 321 -14.23 9.93 11.08
C ALA A 321 -14.45 9.07 9.82
N THR A 322 -15.30 8.06 9.92
CA THR A 322 -15.73 7.23 8.78
C THR A 322 -16.43 8.05 7.71
N VAL A 323 -17.40 8.88 8.10
CA VAL A 323 -18.14 9.75 7.18
C VAL A 323 -17.21 10.77 6.53
N LEU A 324 -16.33 11.40 7.32
CA LEU A 324 -15.33 12.35 6.80
C LEU A 324 -14.43 11.68 5.75
N LEU A 325 -13.91 10.47 6.05
CA LEU A 325 -13.11 9.73 5.08
C LEU A 325 -13.91 9.43 3.81
N ALA A 326 -15.16 8.96 3.94
CA ALA A 326 -16.01 8.65 2.80
C ALA A 326 -16.27 9.89 1.93
N VAL A 327 -16.53 11.05 2.54
CA VAL A 327 -16.70 12.32 1.83
C VAL A 327 -15.42 12.72 1.10
N VAL A 328 -14.25 12.67 1.74
CA VAL A 328 -12.97 12.99 1.11
C VAL A 328 -12.70 12.07 -0.08
N MET A 329 -12.89 10.76 0.10
CA MET A 329 -12.68 9.77 -0.97
C MET A 329 -13.68 9.96 -2.12
N ALA A 330 -14.94 10.27 -1.82
CA ALA A 330 -15.94 10.57 -2.84
C ALA A 330 -15.59 11.85 -3.62
N LEU A 331 -15.16 12.92 -2.93
CA LEU A 331 -14.73 14.16 -3.58
C LEU A 331 -13.50 13.95 -4.46
N LEU A 332 -12.49 13.20 -4.00
CA LEU A 332 -11.31 12.85 -4.81
C LEU A 332 -11.68 12.00 -6.03
N SER A 333 -12.59 11.05 -5.86
CA SER A 333 -13.08 10.19 -6.96
C SER A 333 -13.90 10.98 -7.98
N LEU A 334 -14.79 11.86 -7.51
CA LEU A 334 -15.55 12.79 -8.36
C LEU A 334 -14.62 13.77 -9.07
N HIS A 335 -13.59 14.27 -8.38
CA HIS A 335 -12.56 15.11 -8.99
C HIS A 335 -11.82 14.36 -10.09
N CYS A 336 -11.47 13.09 -9.87
CA CYS A 336 -10.86 12.24 -10.91
C CYS A 336 -11.80 12.01 -12.11
N LEU A 337 -13.10 11.81 -11.87
CA LEU A 337 -14.11 11.66 -12.93
C LEU A 337 -14.43 12.98 -13.66
N ALA A 338 -14.33 14.13 -12.98
CA ALA A 338 -14.50 15.44 -13.60
C ALA A 338 -13.24 15.83 -14.40
N ALA A 339 -12.06 15.54 -13.85
CA ALA A 339 -10.76 15.63 -14.52
C ALA A 339 -10.71 14.76 -15.78
N PHE A 340 -11.38 13.60 -15.79
CA PHE A 340 -11.55 12.79 -17.00
C PHE A 340 -12.16 13.57 -18.16
N LYS A 341 -13.12 14.49 -17.90
CA LYS A 341 -13.70 15.36 -18.93
C LYS A 341 -12.78 16.52 -19.34
N ARG A 342 -11.74 16.84 -18.55
CA ARG A 342 -10.85 18.00 -18.76
C ARG A 342 -9.39 17.63 -19.03
N LEU A 343 -9.04 16.33 -19.05
CA LEU A 343 -7.71 15.78 -19.34
C LEU A 343 -6.57 16.26 -18.43
N GLU A 344 -6.87 16.91 -17.32
CA GLU A 344 -5.89 17.44 -16.40
C GLU A 344 -6.03 16.74 -15.06
N HIS A 345 -4.92 16.22 -14.51
CA HIS A 345 -4.75 15.66 -13.14
C HIS A 345 -4.56 14.12 -13.02
N LYS A 346 -3.57 13.57 -13.74
CA LYS A 346 -3.10 12.18 -13.57
C LYS A 346 -2.53 11.88 -12.18
N GLU A 347 -2.13 12.90 -11.43
CA GLU A 347 -1.58 12.79 -10.07
C GLU A 347 -2.61 12.20 -9.09
N VAL A 348 -3.85 12.69 -9.14
CA VAL A 348 -4.93 12.23 -8.25
C VAL A 348 -5.33 10.80 -8.58
N LEU A 349 -5.39 10.45 -9.88
CA LEU A 349 -5.67 9.09 -10.33
C LEU A 349 -4.63 8.10 -9.80
N VAL A 350 -3.34 8.34 -10.08
CA VAL A 350 -2.27 7.41 -9.64
C VAL A 350 -2.20 7.34 -8.11
N GLY A 351 -2.36 8.47 -7.43
CA GLY A 351 -2.42 8.53 -5.97
C GLY A 351 -3.55 7.67 -5.38
N LEU A 352 -4.77 7.79 -5.92
CA LEU A 352 -5.91 6.96 -5.50
C LEU A 352 -5.71 5.47 -5.84
N LEU A 353 -5.20 5.16 -7.03
CA LEU A 353 -4.93 3.78 -7.43
C LEU A 353 -3.93 3.12 -6.47
N PHE A 354 -2.82 3.80 -6.16
CA PHE A 354 -1.80 3.27 -5.26
C PHE A 354 -2.25 3.24 -3.79
N LEU A 355 -3.16 4.11 -3.38
CA LEU A 355 -3.72 4.13 -2.03
C LEU A 355 -4.75 3.01 -1.82
N VAL A 356 -5.70 2.86 -2.76
CA VAL A 356 -6.88 2.00 -2.57
C VAL A 356 -6.60 0.56 -2.96
N PHE A 357 -6.07 0.30 -4.17
CA PHE A 357 -5.98 -1.06 -4.70
C PHE A 357 -5.14 -2.00 -3.82
N PRO A 358 -3.91 -1.64 -3.41
CA PRO A 358 -3.09 -2.49 -2.55
C PRO A 358 -3.70 -2.76 -1.17
N PHE A 359 -4.60 -1.88 -0.70
CA PHE A 359 -5.25 -2.02 0.60
C PHE A 359 -6.52 -2.90 0.56
N ILE A 360 -7.16 -3.05 -0.61
CA ILE A 360 -8.42 -3.83 -0.75
C ILE A 360 -8.32 -5.23 -0.11
N PRO A 361 -7.30 -6.06 -0.36
CA PRO A 361 -7.24 -7.42 0.21
C PRO A 361 -7.14 -7.43 1.74
N ALA A 362 -6.64 -6.35 2.35
CA ALA A 362 -6.46 -6.24 3.79
C ALA A 362 -7.56 -5.42 4.50
N SER A 363 -8.51 -4.86 3.74
CA SER A 363 -9.55 -3.95 4.24
C SER A 363 -10.62 -4.59 5.14
N ASN A 364 -10.63 -5.92 5.29
CA ASN A 364 -11.71 -6.70 5.92
C ASN A 364 -13.11 -6.56 5.28
N LEU A 365 -13.28 -5.80 4.20
CA LEU A 365 -14.57 -5.56 3.53
C LEU A 365 -15.05 -6.77 2.71
N PHE A 366 -14.15 -7.36 1.93
CA PHE A 366 -14.47 -8.46 1.02
C PHE A 366 -14.07 -9.84 1.57
N PHE A 367 -13.00 -9.88 2.37
CA PHE A 367 -12.44 -11.10 2.92
C PHE A 367 -12.12 -10.88 4.39
N ARG A 368 -12.37 -11.90 5.23
CA ARG A 368 -11.97 -11.86 6.63
C ARG A 368 -10.46 -12.02 6.74
N VAL A 369 -9.83 -11.12 7.48
CA VAL A 369 -8.38 -11.13 7.69
C VAL A 369 -8.07 -11.40 9.16
N GLY A 370 -6.97 -12.10 9.44
CA GLY A 370 -6.53 -12.50 10.79
C GLY A 370 -5.89 -11.41 11.65
N PHE A 371 -6.28 -10.15 11.46
CA PHE A 371 -5.86 -9.03 12.30
C PHE A 371 -6.90 -7.90 12.22
N VAL A 372 -6.94 -7.05 13.25
CA VAL A 372 -7.76 -5.84 13.28
C VAL A 372 -7.07 -4.73 12.47
N VAL A 373 -5.83 -4.41 12.82
CA VAL A 373 -4.96 -3.45 12.12
C VAL A 373 -3.56 -4.05 12.04
N ALA A 374 -2.85 -3.80 10.94
CA ALA A 374 -1.45 -4.16 10.77
C ALA A 374 -0.74 -3.03 10.02
N GLU A 375 0.25 -2.42 10.64
CA GLU A 375 0.89 -1.19 10.12
C GLU A 375 1.67 -1.50 8.84
N ARG A 376 2.34 -2.65 8.78
CA ARG A 376 3.06 -3.13 7.59
C ARG A 376 2.20 -3.19 6.32
N VAL A 377 0.89 -3.38 6.44
CA VAL A 377 -0.04 -3.41 5.30
C VAL A 377 -0.13 -2.05 4.62
N LEU A 378 0.10 -0.96 5.37
CA LEU A 378 0.08 0.41 4.87
C LEU A 378 1.34 0.79 4.09
N TYR A 379 2.36 -0.07 4.03
CA TYR A 379 3.60 0.21 3.31
C TYR A 379 3.34 0.56 1.83
N THR A 380 2.69 -0.32 1.06
CA THR A 380 2.37 -0.03 -0.36
C THR A 380 1.33 1.10 -0.52
N PRO A 381 0.20 1.11 0.22
CA PRO A 381 -0.78 2.21 0.18
C PRO A 381 -0.20 3.60 0.48
N SER A 382 0.81 3.68 1.35
CA SER A 382 1.42 4.96 1.73
C SER A 382 2.08 5.69 0.56
N MET A 383 2.46 5.00 -0.52
CA MET A 383 2.94 5.65 -1.76
C MET A 383 1.84 6.53 -2.37
N GLY A 384 0.62 6.01 -2.44
CA GLY A 384 -0.54 6.75 -2.94
C GLY A 384 -0.88 7.94 -2.06
N TYR A 385 -0.81 7.75 -0.73
CA TYR A 385 -0.93 8.85 0.23
C TYR A 385 0.13 9.94 0.01
N CYS A 386 1.41 9.59 -0.10
CA CYS A 386 2.48 10.57 -0.31
C CYS A 386 2.27 11.37 -1.60
N ILE A 387 1.86 10.72 -2.69
CA ILE A 387 1.53 11.37 -3.97
C ILE A 387 0.39 12.39 -3.78
N LEU A 388 -0.72 11.97 -3.15
CA LEU A 388 -1.88 12.83 -2.93
C LEU A 388 -1.54 14.01 -2.00
N PHE A 389 -0.77 13.76 -0.96
CA PHE A 389 -0.34 14.77 0.01
C PHE A 389 0.53 15.84 -0.67
N VAL A 390 1.56 15.45 -1.41
CA VAL A 390 2.44 16.39 -2.12
C VAL A 390 1.70 17.12 -3.25
N HIS A 391 0.78 16.45 -3.94
CA HIS A 391 -0.11 17.12 -4.90
C HIS A 391 -0.98 18.18 -4.22
N GLY A 392 -1.59 17.85 -3.07
CA GLY A 392 -2.38 18.78 -2.27
C GLY A 392 -1.56 19.99 -1.79
N LEU A 393 -0.34 19.76 -1.30
CA LEU A 393 0.59 20.84 -0.92
C LEU A 393 0.95 21.73 -2.10
N SER A 394 1.27 21.14 -3.26
CA SER A 394 1.59 21.88 -4.48
C SER A 394 0.44 22.76 -4.92
N LYS A 395 -0.79 22.22 -4.92
CA LYS A 395 -1.99 23.01 -5.19
C LYS A 395 -2.15 24.11 -4.17
N LEU A 396 -2.16 23.81 -2.87
CA LEU A 396 -2.32 24.83 -1.82
C LEU A 396 -1.30 25.97 -1.96
N CYS A 397 -0.05 25.65 -2.32
CA CYS A 397 0.99 26.65 -2.57
C CYS A 397 0.63 27.64 -3.68
N THR A 398 -0.09 27.22 -4.73
CA THR A 398 -0.52 28.12 -5.82
C THR A 398 -1.64 29.08 -5.41
N TRP A 399 -2.39 28.76 -4.35
CA TRP A 399 -3.46 29.64 -3.83
C TRP A 399 -2.95 30.64 -2.78
N LEU A 400 -1.76 30.41 -2.22
CA LEU A 400 -1.21 31.22 -1.15
C LEU A 400 -0.30 32.34 -1.68
N ASN A 401 -0.27 33.47 -0.97
CA ASN A 401 0.70 34.54 -1.18
C ASN A 401 2.12 34.07 -0.82
N ARG A 402 3.15 34.85 -1.18
CA ARG A 402 4.57 34.52 -0.91
C ARG A 402 4.83 34.09 0.54
N CYS A 403 4.31 34.85 1.52
CA CYS A 403 4.45 34.50 2.93
C CYS A 403 3.81 33.14 3.25
N GLY A 404 2.59 32.87 2.75
CA GLY A 404 1.92 31.59 2.96
C GLY A 404 2.64 30.42 2.30
N ALA A 405 3.21 30.62 1.11
CA ALA A 405 4.04 29.62 0.44
C ALA A 405 5.32 29.31 1.25
N THR A 406 5.99 30.32 1.79
CA THR A 406 7.15 30.13 2.68
C THR A 406 6.75 29.37 3.95
N THR A 407 5.65 29.76 4.60
CA THR A 407 5.12 29.04 5.78
C THR A 407 4.82 27.58 5.46
N LEU A 408 4.24 27.29 4.30
CA LEU A 408 3.92 25.92 3.87
C LEU A 408 5.19 25.08 3.65
N ILE A 409 6.22 25.66 3.04
CA ILE A 409 7.52 24.99 2.85
C ILE A 409 8.16 24.70 4.21
N VAL A 410 8.23 25.69 5.11
CA VAL A 410 8.78 25.51 6.47
C VAL A 410 8.00 24.43 7.23
N SER A 411 6.67 24.44 7.15
CA SER A 411 5.81 23.43 7.78
C SER A 411 6.06 22.04 7.21
N THR A 412 6.28 21.92 5.90
CA THR A 412 6.61 20.64 5.24
C THR A 412 7.98 20.12 5.68
N VAL A 413 8.98 21.00 5.78
CA VAL A 413 10.32 20.63 6.29
C VAL A 413 10.23 20.18 7.75
N LEU A 414 9.48 20.91 8.59
CA LEU A 414 9.25 20.52 9.98
C LEU A 414 8.57 19.15 10.08
N LEU A 415 7.56 18.88 9.25
CA LEU A 415 6.90 17.58 9.19
C LEU A 415 7.89 16.46 8.85
N LEU A 416 8.76 16.66 7.85
CA LEU A 416 9.78 15.68 7.46
C LEU A 416 10.78 15.41 8.61
N LEU A 417 11.17 16.45 9.34
CA LEU A 417 12.04 16.30 10.53
C LEU A 417 11.33 15.54 11.66
N LEU A 418 10.05 15.85 11.91
CA LEU A 418 9.24 15.14 12.91
C LEU A 418 9.05 13.66 12.54
N PHE A 419 8.80 13.37 11.27
CA PHE A 419 8.69 11.99 10.77
C PHE A 419 10.04 11.27 10.88
N SER A 420 11.14 11.91 10.52
CA SER A 420 12.49 11.34 10.68
C SER A 420 12.78 11.02 12.15
N TRP A 421 12.51 11.96 13.06
CA TRP A 421 12.67 11.76 14.50
C TRP A 421 11.81 10.61 15.02
N LYS A 422 10.53 10.57 14.64
CA LYS A 422 9.61 9.52 15.04
C LYS A 422 10.04 8.15 14.50
N THR A 423 10.53 8.07 13.28
CA THR A 423 11.08 6.84 12.68
C THR A 423 12.31 6.35 13.43
N VAL A 424 13.24 7.24 13.80
CA VAL A 424 14.41 6.88 14.63
C VAL A 424 13.97 6.37 16.01
N LYS A 425 13.04 7.08 16.66
CA LYS A 425 12.49 6.64 17.96
C LYS A 425 11.76 5.32 17.89
N GLN A 426 11.05 5.07 16.80
CA GLN A 426 10.37 3.80 16.59
C GLN A 426 11.40 2.68 16.38
N ASN A 427 12.49 2.92 15.66
CA ASN A 427 13.56 1.92 15.49
C ASN A 427 14.22 1.52 16.82
N GLU A 428 14.33 2.44 17.80
CA GLU A 428 14.81 2.10 19.16
C GLU A 428 13.93 1.01 19.81
N ILE A 429 12.61 1.01 19.56
CA ILE A 429 11.69 0.00 20.08
C ILE A 429 11.99 -1.38 19.47
N TRP A 430 12.36 -1.42 18.19
CA TRP A 430 12.67 -2.65 17.45
C TRP A 430 14.07 -3.22 17.73
N LEU A 431 14.92 -2.54 18.51
CA LEU A 431 16.29 -3.00 18.81
C LEU A 431 16.33 -4.30 19.62
N SER A 432 15.39 -4.50 20.53
CA SER A 432 15.39 -5.64 21.44
C SER A 432 14.00 -6.19 21.68
N ARG A 433 13.95 -7.48 22.05
CA ARG A 433 12.71 -8.15 22.42
C ARG A 433 12.04 -7.50 23.64
N GLU A 434 12.82 -7.03 24.61
CA GLU A 434 12.30 -6.35 25.79
C GLU A 434 11.65 -5.01 25.45
N SER A 435 12.35 -4.15 24.70
CA SER A 435 11.83 -2.84 24.29
C SER A 435 10.56 -2.97 23.47
N LEU A 436 10.51 -3.94 22.55
CA LEU A 436 9.35 -4.20 21.70
C LEU A 436 8.12 -4.58 22.53
N PHE A 437 8.24 -5.59 23.41
CA PHE A 437 7.11 -6.05 24.21
C PHE A 437 6.70 -5.08 25.31
N ARG A 438 7.67 -4.41 25.94
CA ARG A 438 7.40 -3.35 26.92
C ARG A 438 6.63 -2.21 26.27
N SER A 439 7.05 -1.75 25.09
CA SER A 439 6.35 -0.72 24.32
C SER A 439 4.92 -1.15 23.95
N GLY A 440 4.71 -2.42 23.58
CA GLY A 440 3.37 -2.94 23.31
C GLY A 440 2.41 -2.79 24.49
N VAL A 441 2.85 -3.15 25.70
CA VAL A 441 2.05 -3.02 26.93
C VAL A 441 1.83 -1.55 27.32
N GLN A 442 2.80 -0.66 27.04
CA GLN A 442 2.68 0.78 27.31
C GLN A 442 1.70 1.46 26.36
N THR A 443 1.75 1.10 25.07
CA THR A 443 0.90 1.71 24.03
C THR A 443 -0.52 1.16 24.06
N LEU A 444 -0.69 -0.16 24.28
CA LEU A 444 -1.99 -0.84 24.28
C LEU A 444 -2.16 -1.69 25.55
N PRO A 445 -2.36 -1.07 26.73
CA PRO A 445 -2.49 -1.78 28.01
C PRO A 445 -3.75 -2.65 28.12
N HIS A 446 -4.70 -2.50 27.20
CA HIS A 446 -5.92 -3.30 27.15
C HIS A 446 -5.83 -4.48 26.17
N ASN A 447 -4.67 -4.68 25.52
CA ASN A 447 -4.49 -5.80 24.60
C ASN A 447 -3.99 -7.05 25.37
N ALA A 448 -4.80 -8.12 25.34
CA ALA A 448 -4.48 -9.35 26.06
C ALA A 448 -3.21 -10.06 25.52
N LYS A 449 -2.97 -9.96 24.22
CA LYS A 449 -1.86 -10.66 23.56
C LYS A 449 -0.52 -9.97 23.79
N VAL A 450 -0.47 -8.64 23.85
CA VAL A 450 0.79 -7.93 24.20
C VAL A 450 1.22 -8.28 25.63
N HIS A 451 0.27 -8.38 26.57
CA HIS A 451 0.55 -8.87 27.92
C HIS A 451 1.03 -10.31 27.95
N TYR A 452 0.40 -11.21 27.19
CA TYR A 452 0.83 -12.60 27.07
C TYR A 452 2.26 -12.72 26.50
N ASN A 453 2.58 -11.96 25.45
CA ASN A 453 3.90 -11.99 24.82
C ASN A 453 4.98 -11.42 25.76
N TYR A 454 4.68 -10.33 26.47
CA TYR A 454 5.60 -9.78 27.46
C TYR A 454 5.80 -10.76 28.64
N ALA A 455 4.73 -11.43 29.08
CA ALA A 455 4.83 -12.48 30.11
C ALA A 455 5.71 -13.66 29.67
N ASN A 456 5.61 -14.11 28.41
CA ASN A 456 6.50 -15.14 27.87
C ASN A 456 7.95 -14.69 27.90
N PHE A 457 8.23 -13.46 27.48
CA PHE A 457 9.59 -12.91 27.54
C PHE A 457 10.11 -12.85 28.98
N LEU A 458 9.33 -12.35 29.93
CA LEU A 458 9.71 -12.28 31.33
C LEU A 458 9.95 -13.68 31.93
N LYS A 459 9.12 -14.65 31.56
CA LYS A 459 9.30 -16.06 31.92
C LYS A 459 10.62 -16.61 31.38
N ASP A 460 10.95 -16.34 30.12
CA ASP A 460 12.21 -16.77 29.50
C ASP A 460 13.43 -16.16 30.19
N GLN A 461 13.30 -14.95 30.74
CA GLN A 461 14.32 -14.28 31.56
C GLN A 461 14.35 -14.73 33.03
N GLY A 462 13.47 -15.66 33.44
CA GLY A 462 13.36 -16.14 34.83
C GLY A 462 12.65 -15.17 35.78
N ARG A 463 12.12 -14.03 35.29
CA ARG A 463 11.35 -13.02 36.04
C ARG A 463 9.91 -13.48 36.27
N ASN A 464 9.75 -14.63 36.93
CA ASN A 464 8.49 -15.36 37.03
C ASN A 464 7.37 -14.57 37.75
N ARG A 465 7.70 -13.75 38.74
CA ARG A 465 6.70 -12.94 39.48
C ARG A 465 6.00 -11.94 38.54
N GLU A 466 6.77 -11.25 37.71
CA GLU A 466 6.26 -10.29 36.73
C GLU A 466 5.52 -11.00 35.59
N ALA A 467 6.04 -12.15 35.15
CA ALA A 467 5.37 -12.99 34.16
C ALA A 467 3.97 -13.43 34.64
N ILE A 468 3.83 -13.86 35.89
CA ILE A 468 2.54 -14.22 36.50
C ILE A 468 1.57 -13.02 36.50
N TYR A 469 2.05 -11.82 36.85
CA TYR A 469 1.22 -10.61 36.82
C TYR A 469 0.66 -10.35 35.42
N HIS A 470 1.52 -10.42 34.38
CA HIS A 470 1.07 -10.17 33.01
C HIS A 470 0.21 -11.31 32.44
N TYR A 471 0.46 -12.59 32.77
CA TYR A 471 -0.46 -13.67 32.41
C TYR A 471 -1.83 -13.50 33.05
N ARG A 472 -1.89 -13.13 34.34
CA ARG A 472 -3.16 -12.84 35.03
C ARG A 472 -3.88 -11.65 34.38
N THR A 473 -3.14 -10.61 33.99
CA THR A 473 -3.70 -9.45 33.27
C THR A 473 -4.26 -9.86 31.90
N ALA A 474 -3.53 -10.66 31.13
CA ALA A 474 -4.00 -11.20 29.86
C ALA A 474 -5.30 -12.02 30.03
N LEU A 475 -5.42 -12.80 31.10
CA LEU A 475 -6.63 -13.57 31.42
C LEU A 475 -7.79 -12.73 31.95
N LYS A 476 -7.52 -11.58 32.59
CA LYS A 476 -8.56 -10.60 32.94
C LYS A 476 -9.14 -9.96 31.67
N LEU A 477 -8.28 -9.60 30.71
CA LEU A 477 -8.68 -8.98 29.45
C LEU A 477 -9.32 -9.98 28.49
N TYR A 478 -8.84 -11.22 28.47
CA TYR A 478 -9.38 -12.30 27.64
C TYR A 478 -9.41 -13.63 28.40
N PRO A 479 -10.51 -13.95 29.10
CA PRO A 479 -10.63 -15.16 29.94
C PRO A 479 -10.54 -16.49 29.19
N ARG A 480 -10.69 -16.47 27.86
CA ARG A 480 -10.63 -17.64 26.97
C ARG A 480 -9.21 -17.90 26.41
N HIS A 481 -8.18 -17.26 26.94
CA HIS A 481 -6.80 -17.42 26.47
C HIS A 481 -6.15 -18.74 26.94
N ALA A 482 -6.36 -19.84 26.21
CA ALA A 482 -5.83 -21.16 26.61
C ALA A 482 -4.30 -21.20 26.79
N SER A 483 -3.53 -20.53 25.91
CA SER A 483 -2.06 -20.50 26.02
C SER A 483 -1.57 -19.78 27.29
N ALA A 484 -2.25 -18.71 27.71
CA ALA A 484 -1.93 -17.99 28.94
C ALA A 484 -2.25 -18.83 30.17
N LEU A 485 -3.38 -19.55 30.18
CA LEU A 485 -3.72 -20.52 31.24
C LEU A 485 -2.65 -21.61 31.37
N ASN A 486 -2.24 -22.20 30.24
CA ASN A 486 -1.22 -23.24 30.22
C ASN A 486 0.13 -22.73 30.78
N ASN A 487 0.57 -21.56 30.34
CA ASN A 487 1.84 -20.99 30.82
C ASN A 487 1.75 -20.54 32.30
N LEU A 488 0.62 -20.01 32.74
CA LEU A 488 0.40 -19.69 34.16
C LEU A 488 0.43 -20.95 35.03
N GLY A 489 -0.15 -22.06 34.56
CA GLY A 489 -0.05 -23.37 35.21
C GLY A 489 1.39 -23.85 35.41
N THR A 490 2.30 -23.53 34.47
CA THR A 490 3.74 -23.89 34.62
C THR A 490 4.48 -23.09 35.68
N LEU A 491 4.01 -21.86 35.97
CA LEU A 491 4.63 -20.96 36.94
C LEU A 491 3.97 -21.01 38.33
N THR A 492 2.82 -21.67 38.44
CA THR A 492 2.06 -21.79 39.68
C THR A 492 2.64 -22.90 40.55
N ARG A 493 2.93 -22.58 41.81
CA ARG A 493 3.50 -23.54 42.77
C ARG A 493 2.46 -24.47 43.37
N ASP A 494 1.25 -23.97 43.60
CA ASP A 494 0.14 -24.77 44.08
C ASP A 494 -0.34 -25.73 43.00
N THR A 495 -0.31 -27.02 43.33
CA THR A 495 -0.67 -28.10 42.41
C THR A 495 -2.16 -28.12 42.13
N ALA A 496 -3.01 -27.69 43.08
CA ALA A 496 -4.44 -27.61 42.90
C ALA A 496 -4.80 -26.49 41.90
N GLU A 497 -4.26 -25.29 42.12
CA GLU A 497 -4.44 -24.14 41.23
C GLU A 497 -3.89 -24.41 39.81
N ALA A 498 -2.71 -25.03 39.70
CA ALA A 498 -2.14 -25.40 38.40
C ALA A 498 -3.03 -26.40 37.64
N LYS A 499 -3.59 -27.40 38.32
CA LYS A 499 -4.53 -28.37 37.72
C LYS A 499 -5.76 -27.69 37.15
N MET A 500 -6.33 -26.73 37.90
CA MET A 500 -7.49 -25.95 37.47
C MET A 500 -7.18 -25.18 36.17
N TYR A 501 -6.02 -24.53 36.08
CA TYR A 501 -5.61 -23.82 34.85
C TYR A 501 -5.49 -24.75 33.64
N TYR A 502 -4.86 -25.92 33.80
CA TYR A 502 -4.74 -26.89 32.71
C TYR A 502 -6.10 -27.47 32.28
N GLN A 503 -6.99 -27.77 33.22
CA GLN A 503 -8.34 -28.25 32.93
C GLN A 503 -9.14 -27.20 32.15
N ARG A 504 -9.08 -25.93 32.58
CA ARG A 504 -9.74 -24.83 31.87
C ARG A 504 -9.17 -24.61 30.47
N ALA A 505 -7.86 -24.71 30.29
CA ALA A 505 -7.23 -24.62 28.97
C ALA A 505 -7.71 -25.73 28.01
N LEU A 506 -7.87 -26.96 28.52
CA LEU A 506 -8.38 -28.10 27.76
C LEU A 506 -9.86 -27.97 27.39
N GLN A 507 -10.68 -27.45 28.30
CA GLN A 507 -12.09 -27.16 28.01
C GLN A 507 -12.23 -26.14 26.88
N LEU A 508 -11.38 -25.12 26.84
CA LEU A 508 -11.40 -24.07 25.82
C LEU A 508 -10.92 -24.57 24.46
N HIS A 509 -9.83 -25.36 24.43
CA HIS A 509 -9.32 -25.93 23.19
C HIS A 509 -8.82 -27.37 23.39
N PRO A 510 -9.67 -28.38 23.15
CA PRO A 510 -9.32 -29.79 23.33
C PRO A 510 -8.13 -30.24 22.47
N GLN A 511 -7.92 -29.59 21.32
CA GLN A 511 -6.83 -29.92 20.38
C GLN A 511 -5.54 -29.12 20.62
N HIS A 512 -5.58 -28.01 21.36
CA HIS A 512 -4.41 -27.12 21.59
C HIS A 512 -3.32 -27.78 22.43
N ASN A 513 -3.66 -28.84 23.17
CA ASN A 513 -2.76 -29.57 24.06
C ASN A 513 -2.28 -30.93 23.51
N ARG A 514 -2.13 -31.08 22.19
CA ARG A 514 -1.36 -32.21 21.62
C ARG A 514 0.12 -32.24 22.03
N LYS A 515 0.58 -31.31 22.88
CA LYS A 515 1.85 -31.43 23.62
C LYS A 515 1.65 -32.00 25.03
N PRO A 516 2.56 -32.88 25.49
CA PRO A 516 2.31 -33.83 26.58
C PRO A 516 2.39 -33.21 27.99
N PHE A 517 2.09 -31.92 28.21
CA PHE A 517 2.27 -31.29 29.52
C PHE A 517 1.34 -31.87 30.60
N LEU A 518 0.05 -32.07 30.31
CA LEU A 518 -0.86 -32.70 31.27
C LEU A 518 -0.56 -34.19 31.47
N PRO A 519 -0.35 -35.02 30.42
CA PRO A 519 0.07 -36.41 30.59
C PRO A 519 1.39 -36.56 31.38
N LEU A 520 2.41 -35.74 31.10
CA LEU A 520 3.69 -35.75 31.81
C LEU A 520 3.55 -35.26 33.26
N TRP A 521 2.69 -34.27 33.53
CA TRP A 521 2.41 -33.79 34.87
C TRP A 521 1.65 -34.82 35.71
N ILE A 522 0.64 -35.48 35.11
CA ILE A 522 -0.08 -36.62 35.71
C ILE A 522 0.89 -37.79 35.99
N GLN A 523 1.80 -38.11 35.06
CA GLN A 523 2.86 -39.11 35.28
C GLN A 523 3.84 -38.73 36.40
N SER A 524 4.15 -37.44 36.53
CA SER A 524 5.03 -36.88 37.58
C SER A 524 4.41 -36.99 38.98
N LEU A 525 3.09 -36.77 39.10
CA LEU A 525 2.36 -36.92 40.36
C LEU A 525 2.27 -38.39 40.83
N GLY A 526 2.20 -39.34 39.89
CA GLY A 526 2.12 -40.78 40.19
C GLY A 526 3.43 -41.43 40.66
N THR A 527 4.60 -40.77 40.55
CA THR A 527 5.89 -41.39 40.85
C THR A 527 6.79 -40.54 41.75
N LYS A 528 6.53 -40.56 43.06
CA LYS A 528 7.43 -39.98 44.09
C LYS A 528 8.89 -40.49 43.99
N LYS A 529 9.16 -41.63 43.32
CA LYS A 529 10.50 -42.23 43.17
C LYS A 529 11.34 -41.76 41.95
N LYS A 530 10.81 -40.98 40.99
CA LYS A 530 11.57 -40.57 39.77
C LYS A 530 12.03 -39.11 39.73
N LYS A 531 12.08 -38.42 40.88
CA LYS A 531 12.55 -37.02 40.99
C LYS A 531 13.98 -36.76 40.48
N LYS A 532 14.84 -37.78 40.40
CA LYS A 532 16.24 -37.62 39.91
C LYS A 532 16.38 -37.59 38.38
N LYS A 533 15.41 -38.12 37.62
CA LYS A 533 15.49 -38.18 36.14
C LYS A 533 14.81 -37.00 35.43
N ILE A 534 14.05 -36.18 36.17
CA ILE A 534 13.32 -35.01 35.64
C ILE A 534 14.15 -33.71 35.73
N ARG A 535 15.16 -33.65 36.61
CA ARG A 535 16.07 -32.48 36.71
C ARG A 535 16.92 -32.24 35.46
N THR A 536 17.08 -33.25 34.60
CA THR A 536 17.84 -33.17 33.34
C THR A 536 16.96 -32.99 32.09
N LEU A 537 15.64 -32.98 32.22
CA LEU A 537 14.71 -32.75 31.12
C LEU A 537 14.35 -31.27 30.77
N PRO A 538 14.80 -30.20 31.46
CA PRO A 538 14.51 -28.83 31.03
C PRO A 538 15.20 -28.44 29.72
N PHE A 539 16.24 -29.17 29.29
CA PHE A 539 17.08 -28.76 28.16
C PHE A 539 16.63 -29.25 26.79
N LEU A 540 15.80 -30.30 26.68
CA LEU A 540 15.45 -30.90 25.38
C LEU A 540 14.09 -30.46 24.79
N ILE A 541 13.28 -29.65 25.49
CA ILE A 541 11.88 -29.35 25.10
C ILE A 541 11.69 -27.87 24.67
N LEU A 542 12.79 -27.11 24.54
CA LEU A 542 12.78 -25.72 24.07
C LEU A 542 12.64 -25.54 22.54
N ARG A 543 12.51 -26.62 21.74
CA ARG A 543 12.79 -26.55 20.29
C ARG A 543 11.64 -26.81 19.31
N SER A 544 10.38 -26.87 19.72
CA SER A 544 9.34 -27.34 18.79
C SER A 544 7.94 -26.74 18.98
N PHE A 545 7.81 -25.42 18.90
CA PHE A 545 6.63 -24.81 18.26
C PHE A 545 7.15 -23.86 17.19
N PRO A 546 6.45 -23.66 16.06
CA PRO A 546 6.62 -22.43 15.31
C PRO A 546 6.06 -21.35 16.23
N VAL A 547 6.93 -20.84 17.11
CA VAL A 547 6.83 -19.45 17.50
C VAL A 547 6.73 -18.73 16.17
N VAL A 548 5.62 -18.02 15.92
CA VAL A 548 5.65 -16.92 14.97
C VAL A 548 6.62 -15.92 15.61
N THR A 549 7.91 -16.20 15.46
CA THR A 549 9.00 -15.36 15.87
C THR A 549 8.91 -14.20 14.91
N PHE A 550 8.37 -13.09 15.40
CA PHE A 550 8.99 -11.82 15.09
C PHE A 550 10.38 -11.86 15.73
N SER A 551 11.32 -12.42 14.97
CA SER A 551 12.74 -12.17 15.10
C SER A 551 13.16 -11.74 13.72
#